data_AF-A0A920P9G9-F1
#
_entry.id   AF-A0A920P9G9-F1
#
_cell.length_a   1.000
_cell.length_b   1.000
_cell.length_c   1.000
_cell.angle_alpha   90.00
_cell.angle_beta   90.00
_cell.angle_gamma   90.00
#
_symmetry.space_group_name_H-M   'P 1'
#
loop_
_entity.id
_entity.type
_entity.pdbx_description
1 polymer ?
#
loop_
_entity_poly.entity_id
_entity_poly.type
_entity_poly.pdbx_seq_one_letter_code
_entity_poly.pdbx_strand_id
1 'polypeptide(L)'
;MCEIKSEGRVNDPIVAEMLVPKDHMFGSKRLPCESGYYEVYNQDNVSLVDVKRAPIERITSKGVLTFRIRIRSGCINIRHRL
;
A
#
# COMPACT_ATOMS: atom_id res chain seq x y z
N MET A 1 -5.45 -16.97 4.96
CA MET A 1 -3.97 -17.05 4.99
C MET A 1 -3.31 -15.68 4.80
N CYS A 2 -3.61 -14.93 3.73
CA CYS A 2 -3.17 -13.54 3.59
C CYS A 2 -3.83 -12.57 4.59
N GLU A 3 -5.10 -12.80 4.94
CA GLU A 3 -5.83 -12.02 5.96
C GLU A 3 -5.11 -12.09 7.32
N ILE A 4 -4.81 -13.32 7.76
CA ILE A 4 -4.08 -13.59 9.01
C ILE A 4 -2.70 -12.91 9.05
N LYS A 5 -2.02 -12.76 7.90
CA LYS A 5 -0.72 -12.08 7.84
C LYS A 5 -0.81 -10.57 8.09
N SER A 6 -1.93 -9.94 7.74
CA SER A 6 -2.07 -8.48 7.83
C SER A 6 -2.72 -8.07 9.17
N GLU A 7 -3.80 -8.75 9.58
CA GLU A 7 -4.59 -8.38 10.77
C GLU A 7 -3.84 -8.55 12.10
N GLY A 8 -2.84 -9.43 12.16
CA GLY A 8 -2.01 -9.59 13.36
C GLY A 8 -0.76 -8.69 13.40
N ARG A 9 -0.44 -7.98 12.31
CA ARG A 9 0.81 -7.22 12.15
C ARG A 9 0.58 -5.74 11.88
N VAL A 10 -0.60 -5.35 11.41
CA VAL A 10 -1.01 -3.96 11.19
C VAL A 10 -2.05 -3.56 12.25
N ASN A 11 -1.82 -2.44 12.93
CA ASN A 11 -2.68 -1.96 14.02
C ASN A 11 -3.97 -1.32 13.51
N ASP A 12 -3.94 -0.70 12.33
CA ASP A 12 -5.12 -0.07 11.73
C ASP A 12 -5.91 -1.10 10.91
N PRO A 13 -7.16 -1.42 11.31
CA PRO A 13 -7.97 -2.42 10.61
C PRO A 13 -8.34 -2.01 9.18
N ILE A 14 -8.44 -0.71 8.90
CA ILE A 14 -8.75 -0.19 7.56
C ILE A 14 -7.55 -0.42 6.64
N VAL A 15 -6.33 -0.18 7.14
CA VAL A 15 -5.10 -0.43 6.38
C VAL A 15 -4.89 -1.94 6.18
N ALA A 16 -5.15 -2.75 7.20
CA ALA A 16 -5.10 -4.20 7.10
C ALA A 16 -6.04 -4.73 6.00
N GLU A 17 -7.29 -4.27 5.97
CA GLU A 17 -8.26 -4.67 4.94
C GLU A 17 -7.82 -4.26 3.52
N MET A 18 -7.24 -3.06 3.37
CA MET A 18 -6.73 -2.58 2.09
C MET A 18 -5.55 -3.40 1.55
N LEU A 19 -4.77 -4.03 2.43
CA LEU A 19 -3.63 -4.87 2.05
C LEU A 19 -4.03 -6.28 1.62
N VAL A 20 -5.26 -6.73 1.91
CA VAL A 20 -5.76 -8.04 1.50
C VAL A 20 -6.17 -8.00 0.02
N PRO A 21 -5.50 -8.77 -0.86
CA PRO A 21 -5.88 -8.79 -2.27
C PRO A 21 -7.20 -9.55 -2.48
N LYS A 22 -8.21 -8.87 -3.04
CA LYS A 22 -9.55 -9.43 -3.36
C LYS A 22 -9.69 -9.92 -4.82
N ASP A 23 -8.62 -9.80 -5.60
CA ASP A 23 -8.65 -9.90 -7.08
C ASP A 23 -8.29 -11.29 -7.62
N HIS A 24 -7.66 -12.14 -6.80
CA HIS A 24 -7.19 -13.46 -7.24
C HIS A 24 -7.22 -14.46 -6.08
N MET A 25 -7.32 -15.74 -6.42
CA MET A 25 -7.25 -16.82 -5.44
C MET A 25 -5.85 -16.89 -4.83
N PHE A 26 -5.79 -17.31 -3.56
CA PHE A 26 -4.53 -17.50 -2.85
C PHE A 26 -3.65 -18.53 -3.59
N GLY A 27 -2.38 -18.18 -3.82
CA GLY A 27 -1.42 -19.06 -4.52
C GLY A 27 -1.49 -19.02 -6.06
N SER A 28 -2.42 -18.28 -6.67
CA SER A 28 -2.45 -18.09 -8.14
C SER A 28 -1.29 -17.23 -8.66
N LYS A 29 -0.61 -16.49 -7.78
CA LYS A 29 0.60 -15.71 -8.06
C LYS A 29 1.70 -16.09 -7.08
N ARG A 30 2.96 -15.82 -7.45
CA ARG A 30 4.11 -16.03 -6.56
C ARG A 30 3.89 -15.29 -5.24
N LEU A 31 3.96 -16.03 -4.13
CA LEU A 31 3.82 -15.46 -2.79
C LEU A 31 5.05 -14.61 -2.50
N PRO A 32 4.88 -13.32 -2.14
CA PRO A 32 6.01 -12.51 -1.70
C PRO A 32 6.60 -13.07 -0.41
N CYS A 33 7.90 -13.33 -0.41
CA CYS A 33 8.66 -13.44 0.84
C CYS A 33 9.00 -12.01 1.27
N GLU A 34 8.33 -11.54 2.32
CA GLU A 34 8.63 -10.25 2.92
C GLU A 34 9.12 -10.41 4.35
N SER A 35 9.91 -9.43 4.78
CA SER A 35 10.36 -9.27 6.16
C SER A 35 10.08 -7.84 6.56
N GLY A 36 9.08 -7.64 7.43
CA GLY A 36 8.73 -6.31 7.93
C GLY A 36 7.78 -5.50 7.03
N TYR A 37 7.20 -6.05 5.97
CA TYR A 37 6.40 -5.26 5.03
C TYR A 37 5.07 -4.77 5.62
N TYR A 38 4.50 -5.49 6.58
CA TYR A 38 3.25 -5.08 7.20
C TYR A 38 3.50 -4.08 8.34
N GLU A 39 4.57 -4.27 9.10
CA GLU A 39 4.93 -3.48 10.27
C GLU A 39 5.28 -2.03 9.93
N VAL A 40 5.80 -1.77 8.72
CA VAL A 40 6.07 -0.41 8.27
C VAL A 40 4.82 0.45 8.20
N TYR A 41 3.64 -0.15 7.99
CA TYR A 41 2.38 0.59 7.96
C TYR A 41 1.90 1.05 9.34
N ASN A 42 2.55 0.60 10.42
CA ASN A 42 2.30 1.09 11.77
C ASN A 42 3.12 2.35 12.11
N GLN A 43 4.00 2.80 11.22
CA GLN A 43 4.82 3.98 11.47
C GLN A 43 4.06 5.25 11.08
N ASP A 44 4.13 6.30 11.91
CA ASP A 44 3.39 7.56 11.71
C ASP A 44 3.77 8.29 10.40
N ASN A 45 4.96 8.04 9.87
CA ASN A 45 5.47 8.62 8.62
C ASN A 45 5.06 7.83 7.37
N VAL A 46 4.28 6.75 7.51
CA VAL A 46 3.85 5.89 6.41
C VAL A 46 2.34 6.05 6.21
N SER A 47 1.92 6.27 4.97
CA SER A 47 0.51 6.35 4.61
C SER A 47 0.25 5.51 3.37
N LEU A 48 -0.76 4.64 3.46
CA LEU A 48 -1.22 3.84 2.33
C LEU A 48 -2.29 4.61 1.53
N VAL A 49 -2.08 4.74 0.23
CA VAL A 49 -3.05 5.37 -0.68
C VAL A 49 -3.48 4.37 -1.73
N ASP A 50 -4.78 4.07 -1.77
CA ASP A 50 -5.37 3.22 -2.80
C ASP A 50 -5.55 4.00 -4.11
N VAL A 51 -4.67 3.74 -5.07
CA VAL A 51 -4.69 4.34 -6.40
C VAL A 51 -5.86 3.87 -7.28
N LYS A 52 -6.51 2.74 -6.96
CA LYS A 52 -7.72 2.31 -7.68
C LYS A 52 -8.90 3.22 -7.33
N ARG A 53 -8.98 3.69 -6.08
CA ARG A 53 -10.00 4.63 -5.61
C ARG A 53 -9.64 6.10 -5.87
N ALA A 54 -8.36 6.43 -5.80
CA ALA A 54 -7.85 7.79 -6.05
C ALA A 54 -6.78 7.74 -7.16
N PRO A 55 -7.19 7.71 -8.45
CA PRO A 55 -6.26 7.62 -9.56
C PRO A 55 -5.27 8.78 -9.58
N ILE A 56 -4.04 8.47 -10.00
CA ILE A 56 -2.98 9.47 -10.20
C ILE A 56 -3.30 10.22 -11.49
N GLU A 57 -3.49 11.54 -11.38
CA GLU A 57 -3.75 12.39 -12.55
C GLU A 57 -2.45 12.85 -13.20
N ARG A 58 -1.50 13.32 -12.37
CA ARG A 58 -0.25 13.90 -12.86
C ARG A 58 0.85 13.85 -11.82
N ILE A 59 2.07 13.59 -12.28
CA ILE A 59 3.28 13.74 -11.49
C ILE A 59 3.83 15.15 -11.73
N THR A 60 4.09 15.91 -10.68
CA THR A 60 4.65 17.26 -10.73
C THR A 60 5.99 17.30 -10.01
N SER A 61 6.82 18.32 -10.27
CA SER A 61 8.10 18.50 -9.55
C SER A 61 7.94 18.62 -8.03
N LYS A 62 6.74 19.01 -7.55
CA LYS A 62 6.40 19.12 -6.12
C LYS A 62 5.82 17.82 -5.53
N GLY A 63 5.59 16.79 -6.34
CA GLY A 63 5.07 15.48 -5.93
C GLY A 63 3.93 14.93 -6.80
N VAL A 64 3.18 13.96 -6.27
CA VAL A 64 2.10 13.25 -7.00
C VAL A 64 0.75 13.92 -6.72
N LEU A 65 0.02 14.25 -7.79
CA LEU A 65 -1.39 14.65 -7.71
C LEU A 65 -2.28 13.43 -7.97
N THR A 66 -3.12 13.11 -6.99
CA THR A 66 -4.28 12.25 -7.18
C THR A 66 -5.55 13.10 -7.08
N PHE A 67 -6.66 12.59 -7.64
CA PHE A 67 -7.94 13.31 -7.67
C PHE A 67 -8.40 13.85 -6.30
N ARG A 68 -8.02 13.20 -5.19
CA ARG A 68 -8.37 13.63 -3.82
C ARG A 68 -7.20 14.07 -2.96
N ILE A 69 -5.96 13.67 -3.27
CA ILE A 69 -4.81 13.80 -2.35
C ILE A 69 -3.57 14.31 -3.10
N ARG A 70 -2.85 15.27 -2.52
CA ARG A 70 -1.54 15.71 -3.02
C ARG A 70 -0.43 15.15 -2.12
N ILE A 71 0.42 14.29 -2.68
CA ILE A 71 1.58 13.71 -1.98
C ILE A 71 2.82 14.53 -2.34
N ARG A 72 3.57 15.01 -1.34
CA ARG A 72 4.81 15.78 -1.56
C ARG A 72 5.98 14.87 -1.95
N SER A 73 6.85 15.36 -2.82
CA SER A 73 7.95 14.59 -3.45
C SER A 73 9.01 14.00 -2.52
N GLY A 74 9.04 14.39 -1.24
CA GLY A 74 9.98 13.83 -0.25
C GLY A 74 9.69 12.40 0.23
N CYS A 75 8.51 11.83 -0.08
CA CYS A 75 8.05 10.55 0.49
C CYS A 75 7.63 9.52 -0.56
N ILE A 76 8.04 9.66 -1.82
CA ILE A 76 7.58 8.79 -2.91
C ILE A 76 8.51 7.56 -3.03
N ASN A 77 8.06 6.41 -2.51
CA ASN A 77 8.74 5.13 -2.69
C ASN A 77 8.00 4.31 -3.76
N ILE A 78 8.35 4.48 -5.04
CA ILE A 78 7.83 3.65 -6.13
C ILE A 78 8.68 2.39 -6.19
N ARG A 79 8.32 1.36 -5.41
CA ARG A 79 8.95 0.06 -5.57
C ARG A 79 8.27 -0.68 -6.72
N HIS A 80 9.02 -0.82 -7.82
CA HIS A 80 8.63 -1.63 -8.96
C HIS A 80 8.40 -3.07 -8.47
N ARG A 81 7.19 -3.59 -8.70
CA ARG A 81 6.82 -4.97 -8.44
C ARG A 81 7.57 -5.85 -9.45
N LEU A 82 8.71 -6.41 -9.05
CA LEU A 82 9.32 -7.55 -9.74
C LEU A 82 8.56 -8.84 -9.40
#